data_AF-A0A8H5G804-F1
#
_entry.id   AF-A0A8H5G804-F1
#
_cell.length_a   1.000
_cell.length_b   1.000
_cell.length_c   1.000
_cell.angle_alpha   90.00
_cell.angle_beta   90.00
_cell.angle_gamma   90.00
#
_symmetry.space_group_name_H-M   'P 1'
#
loop_
_entity.id
_entity.type
_entity.pdbx_description
1 polymer ?
#
loop_
_entity_poly.entity_id
_entity_poly.type
_entity_poly.pdbx_seq_one_letter_code
_entity_poly.pdbx_strand_id
1 'polypeptide(L)'
;MGWFSRANKTEENNEPSRQNRQKCWEARDAYFGCLDRANVVKAGEEGNACTKEKKRYEDDCAKSWIEYFNQRRIIADAQKERLAQAKMQNDNSKR
;
A
#
# COMPACT_ATOMS: atom_id res chain seq x y z
N MET A 1 -40.46 18.69 8.41
CA MET A 1 -39.01 18.38 8.42
C MET A 1 -38.82 16.98 8.99
N GLY A 2 -38.82 15.95 8.15
CA GLY A 2 -38.72 14.55 8.59
C GLY A 2 -37.90 13.78 7.57
N TRP A 3 -36.59 14.01 7.57
CA TRP A 3 -35.65 13.41 6.63
C TRP A 3 -34.89 12.27 7.34
N PHE A 4 -35.28 11.04 6.99
CA PHE A 4 -34.66 9.73 7.24
C PHE A 4 -34.05 9.44 8.62
N SER A 5 -34.88 8.88 9.51
CA SER A 5 -34.43 7.81 10.39
C SER A 5 -34.30 6.53 9.55
N ARG A 6 -33.12 6.30 8.95
CA ARG A 6 -32.80 5.00 8.33
C ARG A 6 -32.14 4.14 9.40
N ALA A 7 -32.93 3.20 9.90
CA ALA A 7 -32.53 2.17 10.83
C ALA A 7 -31.23 1.49 10.40
N ASN A 8 -30.31 1.40 11.37
CA ASN A 8 -29.17 0.51 11.47
C ASN A 8 -28.77 -0.24 10.20
N LYS A 9 -27.77 0.35 9.53
CA LYS A 9 -26.82 -0.36 8.68
C LYS A 9 -26.20 -1.50 9.50
N THR A 10 -26.77 -2.70 9.42
CA THR A 10 -26.00 -3.93 9.63
C THR A 10 -25.11 -4.09 8.40
N GLU A 11 -24.02 -3.34 8.35
CA GLU A 11 -22.91 -3.63 7.43
C GLU A 11 -22.04 -4.71 8.07
N GLU A 12 -22.62 -5.90 8.12
CA GLU A 12 -21.88 -7.13 8.28
C GLU A 12 -21.21 -7.46 6.94
N ASN A 13 -20.17 -6.69 6.62
CA ASN A 13 -19.21 -7.04 5.58
C ASN A 13 -17.93 -6.22 5.78
N ASN A 14 -16.90 -6.86 6.33
CA ASN A 14 -15.53 -6.36 6.27
C ASN A 14 -15.34 -4.93 6.77
N GLU A 15 -15.91 -4.55 7.91
CA GLU A 15 -15.40 -3.38 8.62
C GLU A 15 -14.15 -3.85 9.38
N PRO A 16 -12.92 -3.56 8.93
CA PRO A 16 -11.76 -3.93 9.70
C PRO A 16 -11.85 -3.15 11.01
N SER A 17 -12.24 -3.85 12.06
CA SER A 17 -12.08 -3.41 13.45
C SER A 17 -10.70 -2.76 13.55
N ARG A 18 -10.57 -1.65 14.28
CA ARG A 18 -9.31 -0.89 14.36
C ARG A 18 -8.09 -1.79 14.63
N GLN A 19 -8.30 -2.88 15.36
CA GLN A 19 -7.29 -3.92 15.63
C GLN A 19 -6.88 -4.72 14.37
N ASN A 20 -7.81 -5.06 13.49
CA ASN A 20 -7.51 -5.75 12.21
C ASN A 20 -6.74 -4.83 11.24
N ARG A 21 -7.01 -3.51 11.27
CA ARG A 21 -6.21 -2.55 10.48
C ARG A 21 -4.75 -2.50 10.94
N GLN A 22 -4.53 -2.53 12.26
CA GLN A 22 -3.19 -2.53 12.82
C GLN A 22 -2.40 -3.77 12.39
N LYS A 23 -3.02 -4.95 12.42
CA LYS A 23 -2.44 -6.19 11.88
C LYS A 23 -2.12 -6.09 10.39
N CYS A 24 -3.02 -5.53 9.58
CA CYS A 24 -2.72 -5.29 8.15
C CYS A 24 -1.51 -4.37 7.97
N TRP A 25 -1.37 -3.31 8.76
CA TRP A 25 -0.22 -2.40 8.65
C TRP A 25 1.10 -3.08 9.04
N GLU A 26 1.09 -3.91 10.09
CA GLU A 26 2.26 -4.71 10.47
C GLU A 26 2.64 -5.72 9.38
N ALA A 27 1.66 -6.43 8.82
CA ALA A 27 1.88 -7.37 7.72
C ALA A 27 2.38 -6.66 6.45
N ARG A 28 1.87 -5.47 6.17
CA ARG A 28 2.30 -4.62 5.05
C ARG A 28 3.76 -4.21 5.21
N ASP A 29 4.15 -3.70 6.36
CA ASP A 29 5.51 -3.21 6.60
C ASP A 29 6.51 -4.38 6.56
N ALA A 30 6.13 -5.55 7.07
CA ALA A 30 6.94 -6.77 6.94
C ALA A 30 7.14 -7.20 5.47
N TYR A 31 6.06 -7.18 4.68
CA TYR A 31 6.12 -7.51 3.25
C TYR A 31 6.95 -6.46 2.48
N PHE A 32 6.69 -5.17 2.67
CA PHE A 32 7.40 -4.09 2.00
C PHE A 32 8.88 -4.03 2.39
N GLY A 33 9.22 -4.29 3.65
CA GLY A 33 10.61 -4.42 4.07
C GLY A 33 11.32 -5.62 3.45
N CYS A 34 10.60 -6.67 3.03
CA CYS A 34 11.17 -7.75 2.23
C CYS A 34 11.38 -7.33 0.77
N LEU A 35 10.40 -6.63 0.17
CA LEU A 35 10.52 -6.07 -1.18
C LEU A 35 11.69 -5.10 -1.33
N ASP A 36 11.88 -4.23 -0.34
CA ASP A 36 12.94 -3.23 -0.34
C ASP A 36 14.32 -3.89 -0.25
N ARG A 37 14.46 -4.96 0.55
CA ARG A 37 15.68 -5.80 0.60
C ARG A 37 15.94 -6.52 -0.72
N ALA A 38 14.88 -6.93 -1.41
CA ALA A 38 14.99 -7.55 -2.74
C ALA A 38 15.20 -6.53 -3.87
N ASN A 39 15.18 -5.22 -3.60
CA ASN A 39 15.14 -4.15 -4.60
C ASN A 39 14.00 -4.30 -5.62
N VAL A 40 12.85 -4.84 -5.18
CA VAL A 40 11.68 -5.05 -6.02
C VAL A 40 10.70 -3.90 -5.82
N VAL A 41 10.42 -3.18 -6.91
CA VAL A 41 9.47 -2.07 -6.89
C VAL A 41 8.04 -2.58 -6.92
N LYS A 42 7.78 -3.59 -7.75
CA LYS A 42 6.44 -4.11 -8.03
C LYS A 42 6.14 -5.34 -7.20
N ALA A 43 5.20 -5.19 -6.27
CA ALA A 43 4.65 -6.28 -5.48
C ALA A 43 4.15 -7.41 -6.41
N GLY A 44 4.77 -8.58 -6.30
CA GLY A 44 4.53 -9.75 -7.14
C GLY A 44 5.68 -10.11 -8.09
N GLU A 45 6.66 -9.24 -8.31
CA GLU A 45 7.87 -9.55 -9.10
C GLU A 45 9.03 -10.08 -8.24
N GLU A 46 8.88 -10.11 -6.91
CA GLU A 46 9.86 -10.69 -5.98
C GLU A 46 9.97 -12.22 -6.01
N GLY A 47 9.18 -12.90 -6.85
CA GLY A 47 9.20 -14.35 -7.01
C GLY A 47 8.89 -15.09 -5.70
N ASN A 48 9.84 -15.89 -5.23
CA ASN A 48 9.69 -16.74 -4.03
C ASN A 48 10.33 -16.16 -2.76
N ALA A 49 10.91 -14.97 -2.81
CA ALA A 49 11.67 -14.43 -1.68
C ALA A 49 10.78 -13.99 -0.51
N CYS A 50 9.59 -13.46 -0.79
CA CYS A 50 8.68 -12.87 0.21
C CYS A 50 7.28 -13.50 0.19
N THR A 51 7.15 -14.75 -0.28
CA THR A 51 5.83 -15.39 -0.49
C THR A 51 5.08 -15.63 0.81
N LYS A 52 5.80 -15.84 1.92
CA LYS A 52 5.22 -16.07 3.25
C LYS A 52 4.58 -14.80 3.80
N GLU A 53 5.29 -13.69 3.68
CA GLU A 53 4.85 -12.35 4.08
C GLU A 53 3.71 -11.89 3.16
N LYS A 54 3.80 -12.15 1.85
CA LYS A 54 2.73 -11.87 0.88
C LYS A 54 1.43 -12.58 1.25
N LYS A 55 1.47 -13.88 1.58
CA LYS A 55 0.26 -14.61 2.01
C LYS A 55 -0.35 -14.01 3.26
N ARG A 56 0.46 -13.73 4.30
CA ARG A 56 -0.02 -13.06 5.51
C ARG A 56 -0.64 -11.70 5.21
N TYR A 57 -0.01 -10.94 4.32
CA TYR A 57 -0.52 -9.64 3.92
C TYR A 57 -1.85 -9.74 3.16
N GLU A 58 -2.04 -10.76 2.33
CA GLU A 58 -3.31 -11.08 1.64
C GLU A 58 -4.40 -11.61 2.58
N ASP A 59 -4.02 -12.35 3.63
CA ASP A 59 -4.94 -12.92 4.62
C ASP A 59 -5.37 -11.88 5.67
N ASP A 60 -4.44 -11.08 6.17
CA ASP A 60 -4.67 -10.09 7.24
C ASP A 60 -5.22 -8.75 6.72
N CYS A 61 -5.04 -8.46 5.43
CA CYS A 61 -5.47 -7.21 4.83
C CYS A 61 -6.57 -7.37 3.79
N ALA A 62 -7.47 -6.39 3.72
CA ALA A 62 -8.51 -6.35 2.70
C ALA A 62 -7.89 -6.15 1.31
N LYS A 63 -8.39 -6.88 0.31
CA LYS A 63 -7.92 -6.82 -1.07
C LYS A 63 -7.87 -5.39 -1.65
N SER A 64 -8.86 -4.55 -1.32
CA SER A 64 -8.91 -3.14 -1.75
C SER A 64 -7.74 -2.30 -1.20
N TRP A 65 -7.28 -2.58 0.01
CA TRP A 65 -6.11 -1.91 0.59
C TRP A 65 -4.83 -2.38 -0.10
N ILE A 66 -4.72 -3.67 -0.37
CA ILE A 66 -3.57 -4.26 -1.07
C ILE A 66 -3.40 -3.63 -2.45
N GLU A 67 -4.48 -3.56 -3.24
CA GLU A 67 -4.46 -2.90 -4.55
C GLU A 67 -4.01 -1.44 -4.45
N TYR A 68 -4.57 -0.68 -3.49
CA TYR A 68 -4.20 0.72 -3.28
C TYR A 68 -2.71 0.88 -2.94
N PHE A 69 -2.17 0.06 -2.05
CA PHE A 69 -0.76 0.13 -1.68
C PHE A 69 0.18 -0.27 -2.81
N ASN A 70 -0.20 -1.28 -3.60
CA ASN A 70 0.57 -1.72 -4.77
C ASN A 70 0.60 -0.63 -5.84
N GLN A 71 -0.54 0.01 -6.14
CA GLN A 71 -0.60 1.16 -7.03
C GLN A 71 0.27 2.31 -6.52
N ARG A 72 0.24 2.58 -5.21
CA ARG A 72 1.04 3.64 -4.60
C ARG A 72 2.55 3.43 -4.77
N ARG A 73 3.06 2.18 -4.71
CA ARG A 73 4.48 1.88 -4.99
C ARG A 73 4.84 2.21 -6.43
N ILE A 74 4.00 1.82 -7.40
CA ILE A 74 4.24 2.09 -8.83
C ILE A 74 4.28 3.60 -9.10
N ILE A 75 3.33 4.35 -8.52
CA ILE A 75 3.28 5.81 -8.67
C ILE A 75 4.50 6.48 -8.01
N ALA A 76 4.91 6.01 -6.83
CA ALA A 76 6.08 6.54 -6.14
C ALA A 76 7.36 6.34 -6.97
N ASP A 77 7.49 5.19 -7.63
CA ASP A 77 8.62 4.92 -8.51
C ASP A 77 8.60 5.80 -9.78
N ALA A 78 7.45 5.90 -10.44
CA ALA A 78 7.25 6.79 -11.59
C ALA A 78 7.43 8.29 -11.24
N GLN A 79 7.19 8.68 -9.99
CA GLN A 79 7.52 10.03 -9.50
C GLN A 79 9.00 10.21 -9.22
N LYS A 80 9.69 9.18 -8.75
CA LYS A 80 11.12 9.23 -8.42
C LYS A 80 11.95 9.65 -9.62
N GLU A 81 11.62 9.16 -10.82
CA GLU A 81 12.27 9.56 -12.07
C GLU A 81 12.07 11.04 -12.39
N ARG A 82 10.84 11.54 -12.30
CA ARG A 82 10.54 12.97 -12.54
C ARG A 82 11.18 13.89 -11.51
N LEU A 83 11.18 13.48 -10.24
CA LEU A 83 11.84 14.23 -9.16
C LEU A 83 13.36 14.24 -9.32
N ALA A 84 13.97 13.15 -9.81
CA ALA A 84 15.39 13.10 -10.10
C ALA A 84 15.77 14.09 -11.21
N GLN A 85 15.00 14.15 -12.30
CA GLN A 85 15.22 15.13 -13.38
C GLN A 85 15.03 16.58 -12.90
N ALA A 86 13.99 16.84 -12.10
CA ALA A 86 13.75 18.17 -11.55
C ALA A 86 14.86 18.63 -10.59
N LYS A 87 15.41 17.73 -9.75
CA LYS A 87 16.58 18.03 -8.92
C LYS A 87 17.80 18.39 -9.76
N MET A 88 18.09 17.61 -10.81
CA MET A 88 19.21 17.89 -11.72
C MET A 88 19.06 19.26 -12.39
N GLN A 89 17.87 19.64 -12.82
CA GLN A 89 17.61 20.96 -13.41
C GLN A 89 17.81 22.11 -12.40
N ASN A 90 17.33 21.94 -11.16
CA ASN A 90 17.46 22.96 -10.11
C ASN A 90 18.93 23.13 -9.69
N ASP A 91 19.68 22.05 -9.53
CA ASP A 91 21.10 22.09 -9.16
C ASP A 91 21.93 22.73 -10.29
N ASN A 92 21.59 22.47 -11.56
CA ASN A 92 22.25 23.11 -12.70
C ASN A 92 21.88 24.59 -12.85
N SER A 93 20.70 24.99 -12.39
CA SER A 93 20.25 26.40 -12.40
C SER A 93 20.79 27.23 -11.23
N LYS A 94 21.41 26.59 -10.23
CA LYS A 94 22.06 27.21 -9.07
C LYS A 94 23.58 27.33 -9.21
N ARG A 95 24.16 26.76 -10.26
CA ARG A 95 25.56 26.90 -10.63
C ARG A 95 25.75 28.08 -11.59
#